data_AF-A0A7D7ZFK1-F1
#
_entry.id   AF-A0A7D7ZFK1-F1
#
_cell.length_a   1.000
_cell.length_b   1.000
_cell.length_c   1.000
_cell.angle_alpha   90.00
_cell.angle_beta   90.00
_cell.angle_gamma   90.00
#
_symmetry.space_group_name_H-M   'P 1'
#
loop_
_entity.id
_entity.type
_entity.pdbx_description
1 polymer ?
#
loop_
_entity_poly.entity_id
_entity_poly.type
_entity_poly.pdbx_seq_one_letter_code
_entity_poly.pdbx_strand_id
1 'polypeptide(L)' 'MSEDKEIVKRLDTIIRLLLNQQTNNGKMKLDEQYLLMDSIGLNSTEIGKFLKKEPRNVSSRIIKLKKKTKIKSK' A
#
# COMPACT_ATOMS: atom_id res chain seq x y z
N MET A 1 13.37 19.54 -16.93
CA MET A 1 12.25 18.60 -17.22
C MET A 1 12.64 17.12 -17.07
N SER A 2 13.93 16.73 -17.02
CA SER A 2 14.34 15.31 -16.81
C SER A 2 14.64 14.94 -15.35
N GLU A 3 15.23 15.84 -14.55
CA GLU A 3 15.62 15.56 -13.16
C GLU A 3 14.44 15.24 -12.24
N ASP A 4 13.35 16.00 -12.33
CA ASP A 4 12.15 15.75 -11.50
C ASP A 4 11.56 14.35 -11.75
N LYS A 5 11.57 13.90 -13.01
CA LYS A 5 11.11 12.54 -13.36
C LYS A 5 12.03 11.46 -12.80
N GLU A 6 13.32 11.73 -12.72
CA GLU A 6 14.30 10.81 -12.14
C GLU A 6 14.17 10.74 -10.62
N ILE A 7 13.98 11.87 -9.95
CA ILE A 7 13.71 11.96 -8.51
C ILE A 7 12.43 11.19 -8.16
N VAL A 8 11.34 11.40 -8.90
CA VAL A 8 10.08 10.66 -8.68
C VAL A 8 10.27 9.15 -8.81
N LYS A 9 11.05 8.67 -9.80
CA LYS A 9 11.36 7.24 -9.93
C LYS A 9 12.20 6.70 -8.77
N ARG A 10 13.20 7.46 -8.31
CA ARG A 10 14.03 7.07 -7.16
C ARG A 10 13.19 7.01 -5.88
N LEU A 11 12.30 7.98 -5.66
CA LEU A 11 11.38 7.99 -4.52
C LEU A 11 10.40 6.81 -4.56
N ASP A 12 9.80 6.50 -5.71
CA ASP A 12 8.94 5.32 -5.87
C ASP A 12 9.70 4.02 -5.56
N THR A 13 10.94 3.92 -6.02
CA THR A 13 11.81 2.77 -5.75
C THR A 13 12.11 2.62 -4.26
N ILE A 14 12.43 3.72 -3.57
CA ILE A 14 12.71 3.71 -2.12
C ILE A 14 11.46 3.30 -1.35
N ILE A 15 10.28 3.82 -1.70
CA ILE A 15 9.01 3.45 -1.05
C ILE A 15 8.74 1.95 -1.21
N ARG A 16 8.92 1.40 -2.41
CA ARG A 16 8.77 -0.05 -2.67
C ARG A 16 9.75 -0.89 -1.86
N LEU A 17 11.00 -0.45 -1.73
CA LEU A 17 12.03 -1.14 -0.94
C LEU A 17 11.69 -1.13 0.55
N LEU A 18 11.28 0.02 1.09
CA LEU A 18 10.88 0.15 2.49
C LEU A 18 9.64 -0.69 2.82
N LEU A 19 8.65 -0.72 1.91
CA LEU A 19 7.48 -1.59 2.03
C LEU A 19 7.87 -3.06 2.04
N ASN A 20 8.75 -3.50 1.14
CA ASN A 20 9.23 -4.88 1.12
C ASN A 20 9.97 -5.24 2.41
N GLN A 21 10.81 -4.33 2.93
CA GLN A 21 11.55 -4.56 4.17
C GLN A 21 10.61 -4.66 5.39
N GLN A 22 9.60 -3.79 5.48
CA GLN A 22 8.56 -3.84 6.52
C GLN A 22 7.75 -5.13 6.47
N THR A 23 7.39 -5.56 5.27
CA THR A 23 6.62 -6.80 5.01
C THR A 23 7.44 -8.03 5.39
N ASN A 24 8.70 -8.10 4.96
CA ASN A 24 9.60 -9.23 5.22
C ASN A 24 10.05 -9.32 6.68
N ASN A 25 10.14 -8.20 7.38
CA ASN A 25 10.49 -8.18 8.81
C ASN A 25 9.32 -8.64 9.72
N GLY A 26 8.15 -8.97 9.16
CA GLY A 26 6.99 -9.46 9.92
C GLY A 26 6.38 -8.44 10.88
N LYS A 27 6.85 -7.19 10.87
CA LYS A 27 6.44 -6.15 11.81
C LYS A 27 5.07 -5.56 11.48
N MET A 28 4.61 -5.70 10.25
CA MET A 28 3.38 -5.07 9.77
C MET A 28 2.33 -6.11 9.42
N LYS A 29 1.12 -5.98 10.00
CA LYS A 29 -0.01 -6.86 9.71
C LYS A 29 -0.50 -6.61 8.29
N LEU A 30 -1.06 -7.64 7.65
CA LEU A 30 -1.57 -7.55 6.28
C LEU A 30 -2.59 -6.41 6.10
N ASP A 31 -3.44 -6.17 7.11
CA ASP A 31 -4.42 -5.08 7.09
C ASP A 31 -3.76 -3.67 7.12
N GLU A 32 -2.63 -3.53 7.82
CA GLU A 32 -1.84 -2.29 7.84
C GLU A 32 -1.13 -2.09 6.49
N GLN A 33 -0.71 -3.17 5.83
CA GLN A 33 -0.12 -3.12 4.49
C GLN A 33 -1.11 -2.59 3.46
N TYR A 34 -2.36 -3.06 3.48
CA TYR A 34 -3.42 -2.55 2.61
C TYR A 34 -3.67 -1.05 2.79
N LEU A 35 -3.73 -0.59 4.05
CA LEU A 35 -4.01 0.82 4.35
C LEU A 35 -2.82 1.73 4.01
N LEU A 36 -1.60 1.29 4.30
CA LEU A 36 -0.40 2.05 3.97
C LEU A 36 -0.27 2.22 2.46
N MET A 37 -0.41 1.13 1.69
CA MET A 37 -0.28 1.19 0.23
C MET A 37 -1.38 2.05 -0.41
N ASP A 38 -2.62 1.99 0.10
CA ASP A 38 -3.71 2.86 -0.35
C ASP A 38 -3.43 4.34 0.01
N SER A 39 -2.83 4.63 1.17
CA SER A 39 -2.50 6.00 1.60
C SER A 39 -1.42 6.68 0.75
N ILE A 40 -0.51 5.90 0.16
CA ILE A 40 0.51 6.40 -0.78
C ILE A 40 0.01 6.47 -2.23
N GLY A 41 -1.29 6.21 -2.46
CA GLY A 41 -1.94 6.39 -3.75
C GLY A 41 -1.86 5.19 -4.69
N LEU A 42 -1.37 4.03 -4.25
CA LEU A 42 -1.42 2.81 -5.07
C LEU A 42 -2.87 2.38 -5.27
N ASN A 43 -3.21 2.00 -6.50
CA ASN A 43 -4.52 1.46 -6.80
C ASN A 43 -4.61 -0.04 -6.45
N SER A 44 -5.83 -0.59 -6.41
CA SER A 44 -6.05 -1.99 -6.02
C SER A 44 -5.34 -3.01 -6.90
N THR A 45 -5.05 -2.68 -8.17
CA THR A 45 -4.30 -3.53 -9.09
C THR A 45 -2.82 -3.60 -8.70
N GLU A 46 -2.22 -2.45 -8.39
CA GLU A 46 -0.82 -2.36 -7.98
C GLU A 46 -0.59 -3.03 -6.63
N ILE A 47 -1.48 -2.77 -5.67
CA ILE A 47 -1.48 -3.42 -4.36
C ILE A 47 -1.66 -4.95 -4.52
N GLY A 48 -2.56 -5.38 -5.40
CA GLY A 48 -2.77 -6.79 -5.71
C GLY A 48 -1.51 -7.48 -6.26
N LYS A 49 -0.76 -6.81 -7.15
CA LYS A 49 0.53 -7.30 -7.63
C LYS A 49 1.56 -7.41 -6.50
N PHE A 50 1.62 -6.41 -5.62
CA PHE A 50 2.58 -6.37 -4.51
C PHE A 50 2.31 -7.47 -3.48
N LEU A 51 1.04 -7.68 -3.12
CA LEU A 51 0.62 -8.63 -2.08
C LEU A 51 0.27 -10.02 -2.63
N LYS A 52 0.37 -10.23 -3.96
CA LYS A 52 -0.06 -11.43 -4.67
C LYS A 52 -1.53 -11.77 -4.38
N LYS A 53 -2.42 -10.79 -4.55
CA LYS A 53 -3.87 -10.89 -4.31
C LYS A 53 -4.66 -10.36 -5.49
N GLU A 54 -5.85 -10.91 -5.67
CA GLU A 54 -6.81 -10.43 -6.67
C GLU A 54 -7.23 -8.98 -6.39
N PRO A 55 -7.20 -8.07 -7.39
CA PRO A 55 -7.56 -6.66 -7.21
C PRO A 55 -8.93 -6.46 -6.56
N ARG A 56 -9.92 -7.28 -6.93
CA ARG A 56 -11.27 -7.24 -6.34
C ARG A 56 -11.27 -7.53 -4.83
N ASN A 57 -10.42 -8.45 -4.38
CA ASN A 57 -10.26 -8.78 -2.97
C ASN A 57 -9.56 -7.65 -2.23
N VAL A 58 -8.61 -6.99 -2.87
CA VAL A 58 -7.93 -5.80 -2.33
C VAL A 58 -8.92 -4.64 -2.12
N SER A 59 -9.67 -4.25 -3.16
CA SER A 59 -10.63 -3.14 -3.07
C SER A 59 -11.67 -3.37 -1.96
N SER A 60 -12.24 -4.58 -1.93
CA SER A 60 -13.23 -4.94 -0.91
C SER A 60 -12.63 -4.95 0.51
N ARG A 61 -11.38 -5.39 0.66
CA ARG A 61 -10.67 -5.37 1.96
C ARG A 61 -10.40 -3.94 2.43
N ILE A 62 -9.89 -3.07 1.56
CA ILE A 62 -9.61 -1.66 1.90
C ILE A 62 -10.89 -0.94 2.35
N ILE A 63 -12.00 -1.12 1.63
CA ILE A 63 -13.29 -0.51 2.01
C ILE A 63 -13.73 -0.98 3.40
N LYS A 64 -13.62 -2.28 3.70
CA LYS A 64 -13.94 -2.83 5.03
C LYS A 64 -13.03 -2.25 6.11
N LEU A 65 -11.74 -2.11 5.84
CA LEU A 65 -10.76 -1.56 6.78
C LEU A 65 -11.03 -0.08 7.08
N LYS A 66 -11.29 0.74 6.06
CA LYS A 66 -11.64 2.16 6.22
C LYS A 66 -12.94 2.36 7.02
N LYS A 67 -13.94 1.49 6.83
CA LYS A 67 -15.17 1.51 7.64
C LYS A 67 -14.87 1.17 9.10
N LYS A 68 -14.03 0.15 9.34
CA LYS A 68 -13.67 -0.32 10.69
C LYS A 68 -12.86 0.73 11.48
N THR A 69 -11.94 1.44 10.83
CA THR A 69 -11.20 2.53 11.48
C THR A 69 -12.11 3.70 11.82
N LYS A 70 -13.03 4.09 10.94
CA LYS A 70 -13.99 5.18 11.21
C LYS A 70 -14.94 4.89 12.37
N ILE A 71 -15.28 3.62 12.60
CA ILE A 71 -16.13 3.18 13.73
C ILE A 71 -15.35 3.18 15.05
N LYS A 72 -14.04 2.89 15.03
CA LYS A 72 -13.19 2.89 16.24
C LYS A 72 -12.79 4.28 16.74
N SER A 73 -12.91 5.30 15.90
CA SER A 73 -12.57 6.69 16.24
C SER A 73 -13.75 7.47 16.86
N LYS A 74 -14.82 6.78 17.26
CA LYS A 74 -16.04 7.33 17.84
C LYS A 74 -16.26 6.73 19.22
#